data_AF-A0A6N8ATK8-F1
#
_entry.id   AF-A0A6N8ATK8-F1
#
_cell.length_a   1.000
_cell.length_b   1.000
_cell.length_c   1.000
_cell.angle_alpha   90.00
_cell.angle_beta   90.00
_cell.angle_gamma   90.00
#
_symmetry.space_group_name_H-M   'P 1'
#
loop_
_entity.id
_entity.type
_entity.pdbx_description
1 polymer ?
#
loop_
_entity_poly.entity_id
_entity_poly.type
_entity_poly.pdbx_seq_one_letter_code
_entity_poly.pdbx_strand_id
1 'polypeptide(L)'
;MRTLSCTVAMALMLVPALAMAKKPVQDSGSGCLQNLSVTGGFTTGKQFLAATEHEGVSYAEAFRKTVAAIEAEGMVSVSPNERTGYIAAENPVRGGGGSTVPLRTTVRRQDDGSIRVEVRFSIKGGQMTSNKAVGEGMCKIADAASL
;
A
#
# COMPACT_ATOMS: atom_id res chain seq x y z
N MET A 1 -17.67 63.66 -14.71
CA MET A 1 -17.07 63.40 -16.04
C MET A 1 -16.29 62.09 -15.88
N ARG A 2 -16.82 60.88 -16.13
CA ARG A 2 -17.44 60.27 -17.33
C ARG A 2 -16.51 60.32 -18.56
N THR A 3 -15.65 59.31 -18.67
CA THR A 3 -15.14 58.80 -19.95
C THR A 3 -15.20 57.27 -19.95
N LEU A 4 -16.01 56.77 -20.88
CA LEU A 4 -16.20 55.38 -21.27
C LEU A 4 -15.16 54.96 -22.33
N SER A 5 -15.14 53.64 -22.61
CA SER A 5 -14.66 52.96 -23.83
C SER A 5 -13.20 52.47 -23.83
N CYS A 6 -12.84 51.29 -24.33
CA CYS A 6 -13.57 50.12 -24.83
C CYS A 6 -12.55 48.96 -24.97
N THR A 7 -12.96 47.75 -24.58
CA THR A 7 -12.66 46.42 -25.19
C THR A 7 -11.40 46.23 -26.05
N VAL A 8 -10.57 45.22 -25.72
CA VAL A 8 -10.35 44.01 -26.56
C VAL A 8 -9.94 42.84 -25.67
N ALA A 9 -10.56 41.68 -25.93
CA ALA A 9 -10.39 40.41 -25.28
C ALA A 9 -9.05 39.71 -25.60
N MET A 10 -8.54 38.94 -24.65
CA MET A 10 -7.87 37.68 -24.98
C MET A 10 -8.04 36.69 -23.82
N ALA A 11 -8.95 35.74 -24.03
CA ALA A 11 -9.12 34.59 -23.18
C ALA A 11 -7.89 33.68 -23.29
N LEU A 12 -7.08 33.62 -22.24
CA LEU A 12 -6.29 32.42 -21.95
C LEU A 12 -7.03 31.66 -20.85
N MET A 13 -7.82 30.66 -21.24
CA MET A 13 -8.21 29.61 -20.32
C MET A 13 -6.94 28.84 -19.94
N LEU A 14 -6.34 29.21 -18.81
CA LEU A 14 -5.41 28.34 -18.10
C LEU A 14 -6.22 27.13 -17.62
N VAL A 15 -6.13 26.05 -18.38
CA VAL A 15 -6.52 24.73 -17.90
C VAL A 15 -5.59 24.43 -16.72
N PRO A 16 -6.08 24.32 -15.47
CA PRO A 16 -5.26 23.74 -14.44
C PRO A 16 -5.13 22.28 -14.82
N ALA A 17 -3.98 21.91 -15.37
CA ALA A 17 -3.54 20.54 -15.34
C ALA A 17 -3.54 20.14 -13.86
N LEU A 18 -4.54 19.36 -13.45
CA LEU A 18 -4.50 18.58 -12.22
C LEU A 18 -3.32 17.62 -12.38
N ALA A 19 -2.12 18.13 -12.15
CA ALA A 19 -0.97 17.34 -11.81
C ALA A 19 -1.42 16.58 -10.56
N MET A 20 -1.69 15.29 -10.74
CA MET A 20 -1.81 14.33 -9.66
C MET A 20 -0.49 14.43 -8.88
N ALA A 21 -0.49 15.29 -7.87
CA ALA A 21 0.56 15.36 -6.89
C ALA A 21 0.60 13.96 -6.28
N LYS A 22 1.58 13.15 -6.71
CA LYS A 22 1.99 12.00 -5.92
C LYS A 22 2.38 12.61 -4.57
N LYS A 23 1.47 12.55 -3.60
CA LYS A 23 1.79 12.88 -2.21
C LYS A 23 3.13 12.20 -1.93
N PRO A 24 4.16 12.93 -1.47
CA PRO A 24 5.36 12.27 -1.00
C PRO A 24 4.88 11.23 0.01
N VAL A 25 5.17 9.96 -0.27
CA VAL A 25 4.74 8.85 0.58
C VAL A 25 5.50 9.04 1.87
N GLN A 26 4.81 9.58 2.87
CA GLN A 26 5.30 9.74 4.22
C GLN A 26 5.43 8.33 4.78
N ASP A 27 6.66 7.95 5.13
CA ASP A 27 6.86 6.88 6.09
C ASP A 27 5.99 7.21 7.30
N SER A 28 5.14 6.29 7.74
CA SER A 28 4.14 6.53 8.79
C SER A 28 4.78 6.82 10.17
N GLY A 29 6.10 7.04 10.21
CA GLY A 29 6.92 7.13 11.41
C GLY A 29 7.19 5.75 12.03
N SER A 30 6.70 4.67 11.42
CA SER A 30 6.74 3.30 11.96
C SER A 30 8.07 2.58 11.71
N GLY A 31 8.96 3.14 10.88
CA GLY A 31 10.21 2.46 10.54
C GLY A 31 10.02 1.29 9.56
N CYS A 32 8.82 1.14 8.98
CA CYS A 32 8.44 -0.04 8.20
C CYS A 32 9.31 -0.22 6.94
N LEU A 33 9.64 0.88 6.24
CA LEU A 33 10.49 0.81 5.05
C LEU A 33 11.94 0.44 5.40
N GLN A 34 12.42 0.84 6.57
CA GLN A 34 13.76 0.55 7.07
C GLN A 34 13.88 -0.92 7.50
N ASN A 35 12.76 -1.52 7.94
CA ASN A 35 12.66 -2.93 8.31
C ASN A 35 12.20 -3.84 7.16
N LEU A 36 12.09 -3.31 5.93
CA LEU A 36 11.72 -4.09 4.75
C LEU A 36 12.83 -5.10 4.42
N SER A 37 12.53 -6.38 4.56
CA SER A 37 13.43 -7.46 4.14
C SER A 37 13.11 -7.88 2.71
N VAL A 38 14.14 -7.94 1.85
CA VAL A 38 14.02 -8.38 0.46
C VAL A 38 14.98 -9.53 0.22
N THR A 39 14.48 -10.67 -0.23
CA THR A 39 15.29 -11.84 -0.58
C THR A 39 15.01 -12.30 -2.01
N GLY A 40 15.98 -12.98 -2.63
CA GLY A 40 15.87 -13.46 -4.00
C GLY A 40 16.36 -12.47 -5.07
N GLY A 41 16.19 -12.86 -6.34
CA GLY A 41 16.79 -12.19 -7.48
C GLY A 41 15.86 -12.12 -8.69
N PHE A 42 16.32 -11.48 -9.76
CA PHE A 42 15.52 -11.37 -10.99
C PHE A 42 15.17 -12.74 -11.60
N THR A 43 16.08 -13.72 -11.50
CA THR A 43 15.88 -15.07 -12.05
C THR A 43 15.02 -15.96 -11.16
N THR A 44 15.21 -15.91 -9.85
CA THR A 44 14.51 -16.77 -8.88
C THR A 44 13.18 -16.18 -8.38
N GLY A 45 12.93 -14.90 -8.67
CA GLY A 45 11.85 -14.13 -8.07
C GLY A 45 12.32 -13.43 -6.78
N LYS A 46 11.50 -12.50 -6.30
CA LYS A 46 11.78 -11.74 -5.08
C LYS A 46 10.68 -11.97 -4.06
N GLN A 47 11.09 -12.03 -2.80
CA GLN A 47 10.21 -12.06 -1.63
C GLN A 47 10.45 -10.78 -0.84
N PHE A 48 9.37 -10.11 -0.47
CA PHE A 48 9.36 -8.90 0.33
C PHE A 48 8.63 -9.20 1.63
N LEU A 49 9.18 -8.72 2.74
CA LEU A 49 8.57 -8.83 4.06
C LEU A 49 8.64 -7.49 4.77
N ALA A 50 7.48 -7.00 5.20
CA ALA A 50 7.35 -5.83 6.05
C ALA A 50 6.57 -6.22 7.31
N ALA A 51 6.95 -5.66 8.45
CA ALA A 51 6.23 -5.88 9.70
C ALA A 51 6.20 -4.60 10.52
N THR A 52 5.04 -4.32 11.11
CA THR A 52 4.82 -3.20 12.04
C THR A 52 4.16 -3.74 13.31
N GLU A 53 4.52 -3.15 14.45
CA GLU A 53 3.89 -3.41 15.75
C GLU A 53 3.03 -2.22 16.14
N HIS A 54 1.86 -2.51 16.71
CA HIS A 54 0.83 -1.53 17.03
C HIS A 54 0.43 -1.68 18.49
N GLU A 55 0.58 -0.61 19.23
CA GLU A 55 0.13 -0.52 20.61
C GLU A 55 -1.26 0.12 20.70
N GLY A 56 -2.02 -0.18 21.76
CA GLY A 56 -3.30 0.47 22.04
C GLY A 56 -4.47 0.11 21.11
N VAL A 57 -4.27 -0.82 20.16
CA VAL A 57 -5.34 -1.29 19.26
C VAL A 57 -5.81 -2.70 19.60
N SER A 58 -7.11 -2.93 19.52
CA SER A 58 -7.67 -4.28 19.68
C SER A 58 -7.37 -5.16 18.46
N TYR A 59 -7.22 -6.46 18.67
CA TYR A 59 -7.00 -7.42 17.59
C TYR A 59 -8.08 -7.33 16.48
N ALA A 60 -9.37 -7.28 16.87
CA ALA A 60 -10.47 -7.23 15.91
C ALA A 60 -10.45 -5.95 15.06
N GLU A 61 -10.11 -4.82 15.68
CA GLU A 61 -9.96 -3.55 14.99
C GLU A 61 -8.77 -3.56 14.03
N ALA A 62 -7.60 -4.00 14.50
CA ALA A 62 -6.40 -4.14 13.69
C ALA A 62 -6.64 -5.05 12.48
N PHE A 63 -7.28 -6.20 12.69
CA PHE A 63 -7.61 -7.15 11.64
C PHE A 63 -8.53 -6.53 10.58
N ARG A 64 -9.64 -5.91 11.01
CA ARG A 64 -10.58 -5.25 10.11
C ARG A 64 -9.94 -4.14 9.29
N LYS A 65 -9.13 -3.27 9.91
CA LYS A 65 -8.42 -2.19 9.21
C LYS A 65 -7.40 -2.72 8.22
N THR A 66 -6.69 -3.79 8.58
CA THR A 66 -5.74 -4.45 7.68
C THR A 66 -6.44 -5.02 6.44
N VAL A 67 -7.58 -5.69 6.60
CA VAL A 67 -8.38 -6.19 5.46
C VAL A 67 -8.83 -5.04 4.56
N ALA A 68 -9.37 -3.97 5.15
CA ALA A 68 -9.80 -2.80 4.40
C ALA A 68 -8.65 -2.13 3.62
N ALA A 69 -7.45 -2.07 4.19
CA ALA A 69 -6.28 -1.55 3.51
C ALA A 69 -5.82 -2.43 2.33
N ILE A 70 -5.90 -3.76 2.47
CA ILE A 70 -5.61 -4.71 1.39
C ILE A 70 -6.57 -4.49 0.21
N GLU A 71 -7.86 -4.33 0.48
CA GLU A 71 -8.86 -4.03 -0.54
C GLU A 71 -8.64 -2.66 -1.19
N ALA A 72 -8.30 -1.64 -0.39
CA ALA A 72 -8.04 -0.29 -0.88
C ALA A 72 -6.79 -0.19 -1.77
N GLU A 73 -5.78 -1.03 -1.55
CA GLU A 73 -4.61 -1.13 -2.45
C GLU A 73 -4.91 -1.89 -3.75
N GLY A 74 -6.16 -2.35 -3.95
CA GLY A 74 -6.64 -2.95 -5.20
C GLY A 74 -6.31 -4.44 -5.34
N MET A 75 -6.06 -5.11 -4.23
CA MET A 75 -5.85 -6.56 -4.21
C MET A 75 -7.15 -7.30 -4.52
N VAL A 76 -7.04 -8.45 -5.16
CA VAL A 76 -8.18 -9.31 -5.53
C VAL A 76 -8.13 -10.63 -4.76
N SER A 77 -9.22 -11.41 -4.83
CA SER A 77 -9.34 -12.72 -4.15
C SER A 77 -9.01 -12.65 -2.66
N VAL A 78 -9.43 -11.57 -1.99
CA VAL A 78 -9.19 -11.34 -0.57
C VAL A 78 -9.95 -12.39 0.24
N SER A 79 -9.21 -13.17 1.02
CA SER A 79 -9.71 -14.28 1.84
C SER A 79 -9.23 -14.10 3.28
N PRO A 80 -10.01 -13.39 4.11
CA PRO A 80 -9.69 -13.16 5.50
C PRO A 80 -10.11 -14.34 6.39
N ASN A 81 -9.25 -14.72 7.33
CA ASN A 81 -9.53 -15.69 8.39
C ASN A 81 -9.22 -15.05 9.75
N GLU A 82 -10.22 -14.40 10.33
CA GLU A 82 -10.09 -13.67 11.59
C GLU A 82 -9.71 -14.58 12.76
N ARG A 83 -10.08 -15.86 12.73
CA ARG A 83 -9.71 -16.81 13.79
C ARG A 83 -8.21 -17.07 13.85
N THR A 84 -7.53 -17.11 12.71
CA THR A 84 -6.07 -17.35 12.65
C THR A 84 -5.26 -16.08 12.41
N GLY A 85 -5.92 -14.94 12.18
CA GLY A 85 -5.30 -13.67 11.82
C GLY A 85 -4.67 -13.66 10.43
N TYR A 86 -5.00 -14.64 9.59
CA TYR A 86 -4.40 -14.79 8.27
C TYR A 86 -5.28 -14.14 7.21
N ILE A 87 -4.66 -13.44 6.27
CA ILE A 87 -5.33 -12.84 5.12
C ILE A 87 -4.55 -13.23 3.87
N ALA A 88 -5.19 -13.96 2.96
CA ALA A 88 -4.65 -14.21 1.63
C ALA A 88 -5.27 -13.24 0.63
N ALA A 89 -4.45 -12.66 -0.24
CA ALA A 89 -4.90 -11.82 -1.34
C ALA A 89 -3.96 -11.96 -2.54
N GLU A 90 -4.38 -11.49 -3.70
CA GLU A 90 -3.63 -11.60 -4.95
C GLU A 90 -3.48 -10.21 -5.57
N ASN A 91 -2.27 -9.84 -5.97
CA ASN A 91 -2.00 -8.59 -6.67
C ASN A 91 -2.04 -8.82 -8.19
N PRO A 92 -2.89 -8.12 -8.94
CA PRO A 92 -2.90 -8.19 -10.41
C PRO A 92 -1.60 -7.66 -11.03
N VAL A 93 -1.00 -8.44 -11.92
CA VAL A 93 0.21 -8.03 -12.65
C VAL A 93 -0.19 -7.27 -13.92
N ARG A 94 0.13 -5.97 -13.96
CA ARG A 94 -0.10 -5.13 -15.16
C ARG A 94 0.70 -5.67 -16.35
N GLY A 95 0.02 -5.84 -17.50
CA GLY A 95 0.63 -6.40 -18.72
C GLY A 95 0.88 -7.91 -18.68
N GLY A 96 0.50 -8.61 -17.60
CA GLY A 96 0.74 -10.04 -17.41
C GLY A 96 -0.38 -10.97 -17.89
N GLY A 97 -1.27 -10.52 -18.77
CA GLY A 97 -2.36 -11.35 -19.32
C GLY A 97 -3.35 -11.89 -18.27
N GLY A 98 -3.57 -11.16 -17.17
CA GLY A 98 -4.43 -11.60 -16.06
C GLY A 98 -3.70 -12.41 -14.97
N SER A 99 -2.38 -12.56 -15.06
CA SER A 99 -1.58 -13.17 -14.00
C SER A 99 -1.67 -12.38 -12.69
N THR A 100 -1.70 -13.09 -11.57
CA THR A 100 -1.57 -12.51 -10.24
C THR A 100 -0.32 -13.00 -9.53
N VAL A 101 0.04 -12.29 -8.47
CA VAL A 101 1.09 -12.69 -7.55
C VAL A 101 0.62 -12.58 -6.10
N PRO A 102 1.01 -13.50 -5.20
CA PRO A 102 0.37 -13.60 -3.91
C PRO A 102 0.89 -12.54 -2.93
N LEU A 103 -0.05 -11.97 -2.19
CA LEU A 103 0.16 -11.19 -0.97
C LEU A 103 -0.44 -11.95 0.21
N ARG A 104 0.35 -12.15 1.26
CA ARG A 104 -0.05 -12.87 2.47
C ARG A 104 0.21 -12.00 3.69
N THR A 105 -0.81 -11.82 4.51
CA THR A 105 -0.72 -10.99 5.70
C THR A 105 -1.11 -11.79 6.94
N THR A 106 -0.41 -11.54 8.05
CA THR A 106 -0.76 -12.08 9.36
C THR A 106 -0.89 -10.95 10.37
N VAL A 107 -2.01 -10.94 11.09
CA VAL A 107 -2.27 -10.06 12.24
C VAL A 107 -2.21 -10.93 13.48
N ARG A 108 -1.35 -10.59 14.45
CA ARG A 108 -1.12 -11.43 15.64
C ARG A 108 -0.94 -10.60 16.89
N ARG A 109 -1.56 -11.03 17.98
CA ARG A 109 -1.24 -10.51 19.32
C ARG A 109 0.14 -11.02 19.76
N GLN A 110 0.95 -10.12 20.33
CA GLN A 110 2.22 -10.43 20.98
C GLN A 110 2.03 -10.56 22.50
N ASP A 111 3.05 -11.09 23.18
CA ASP A 111 3.00 -11.35 24.63
C ASP A 111 2.91 -10.06 25.46
N ASP A 112 3.42 -8.95 24.94
CA ASP A 112 3.34 -7.61 25.52
C ASP A 112 1.97 -6.92 25.30
N GLY A 113 1.05 -7.58 24.60
CA GLY A 113 -0.27 -7.06 24.27
C GLY A 113 -0.34 -6.21 23.01
N SER A 114 0.79 -5.93 22.35
CA SER A 114 0.82 -5.28 21.04
C SER A 114 0.23 -6.19 19.95
N ILE A 115 -0.21 -5.58 18.85
CA ILE A 115 -0.61 -6.29 17.65
C ILE A 115 0.50 -6.14 16.61
N ARG A 116 1.03 -7.25 16.12
CA ARG A 116 1.98 -7.28 15.01
C ARG A 116 1.25 -7.59 13.71
N VAL A 117 1.44 -6.75 12.72
CA VAL A 117 0.99 -6.98 11.34
C VAL A 117 2.22 -7.27 10.49
N GLU A 118 2.26 -8.45 9.88
CA GLU A 118 3.31 -8.84 8.95
C GLU A 118 2.71 -9.06 7.56
N VAL A 119 3.27 -8.40 6.56
CA VAL A 119 2.88 -8.48 5.15
C VAL A 119 4.01 -9.13 4.39
N ARG A 120 3.67 -10.14 3.59
CA ARG A 120 4.59 -10.84 2.68
C ARG A 120 4.08 -10.73 1.25
N PHE A 121 4.96 -10.31 0.35
CA PHE A 121 4.66 -10.19 -1.06
C PHE A 121 5.73 -10.90 -1.87
N SER A 122 5.31 -11.66 -2.89
CA SER A 122 6.25 -12.39 -3.73
C SER A 122 6.03 -12.11 -5.20
N ILE A 123 7.10 -12.04 -5.97
CA ILE A 123 7.04 -11.97 -7.43
C ILE A 123 7.84 -13.11 -8.04
N LYS A 124 7.40 -13.57 -9.21
CA LYS A 124 8.09 -14.62 -9.97
C LYS A 124 9.33 -14.07 -10.66
N GLY A 125 10.24 -14.96 -11.02
CA GLY A 125 11.38 -14.62 -11.86
C GLY A 125 10.95 -14.00 -13.19
N GLY A 126 11.74 -13.06 -13.70
CA GLY A 126 11.45 -12.32 -14.93
C GLY A 126 10.51 -11.12 -14.74
N GLN A 127 9.91 -10.94 -13.57
CA GLN A 127 9.07 -9.79 -13.26
C GLN A 127 9.91 -8.62 -12.74
N MET A 128 9.69 -7.43 -13.31
CA MET A 128 10.30 -6.19 -12.82
C MET A 128 9.37 -5.50 -11.83
N THR A 129 9.93 -5.06 -10.70
CA THR A 129 9.24 -4.23 -9.72
C THR A 129 10.22 -3.26 -9.07
N SER A 130 9.71 -2.20 -8.46
CA SER A 130 10.49 -1.28 -7.63
C SER A 130 10.38 -1.70 -6.18
N ASN A 131 11.50 -1.96 -5.51
CA ASN A 131 11.53 -2.26 -4.07
C ASN A 131 10.87 -1.14 -3.26
N LYS A 132 11.06 0.12 -3.65
CA LYS A 132 10.43 1.28 -3.01
C LYS A 132 8.91 1.24 -3.14
N ALA A 133 8.40 1.02 -4.34
CA ALA A 133 6.95 0.99 -4.57
C ALA A 133 6.28 -0.20 -3.85
N VAL A 134 6.91 -1.37 -3.85
CA VAL A 134 6.44 -2.55 -3.12
C VAL A 134 6.47 -2.30 -1.61
N GLY A 135 7.59 -1.79 -1.10
CA GLY A 135 7.73 -1.43 0.32
C GLY A 135 6.66 -0.45 0.76
N GLU A 136 6.42 0.62 0.00
CA GLU A 136 5.40 1.63 0.31
C GLU A 136 4.00 1.02 0.37
N GLY A 137 3.62 0.17 -0.60
CA GLY A 137 2.32 -0.50 -0.58
C GLY A 137 2.16 -1.45 0.61
N MET A 138 3.21 -2.22 0.92
CA MET A 138 3.21 -3.12 2.08
C MET A 138 3.15 -2.37 3.41
N CYS A 139 3.87 -1.25 3.53
CA CYS A 139 3.84 -0.45 4.75
C CYS A 139 2.49 0.22 4.97
N LYS A 140 1.81 0.69 3.93
CA LYS A 140 0.42 1.17 4.10
C LYS A 140 -0.51 0.09 4.67
N ILE A 141 -0.36 -1.16 4.22
CA ILE A 141 -1.16 -2.28 4.73
C ILE A 141 -0.79 -2.59 6.18
N ALA A 142 0.51 -2.66 6.49
CA ALA A 142 0.99 -2.94 7.83
C ALA A 142 0.56 -1.83 8.81
N ASP A 143 0.79 -0.57 8.45
CA ASP A 143 0.53 0.60 9.27
C ASP A 143 -0.97 0.87 9.51
N ALA A 144 -1.83 0.38 8.61
CA ALA A 144 -3.27 0.61 8.66
C ALA A 144 -3.95 0.11 9.93
N ALA A 145 -3.38 -0.87 10.63
CA ALA A 145 -3.96 -1.40 11.86
C ALA A 145 -4.16 -0.33 12.94
N SER A 146 -3.37 0.75 12.96
CA SER A 146 -3.47 1.84 13.95
C SER A 146 -4.03 3.16 13.41
N LEU A 147 -4.49 3.21 12.15
CA LEU A 147 -5.01 4.44 11.51
C LEU A 147 -6.49 4.71 11.79
#